data_AF-A0AAD0TBT5-F1
#
_entry.id   AF-A0AAD0TBT5-F1
#
_cell.length_a   1.000
_cell.length_b   1.000
_cell.length_c   1.000
_cell.angle_alpha   90.00
_cell.angle_beta   90.00
_cell.angle_gamma   90.00
#
_symmetry.space_group_name_H-M   'P 1'
#
loop_
_entity.id
_entity.type
_entity.pdbx_description
1 polymer ?
#
loop_
_entity_poly.entity_id
_entity_poly.type
_entity_poly.pdbx_seq_one_letter_code
_entity_poly.pdbx_strand_id
1 'polypeptide(L)'
;MLRLLVLINLFFITSCSLMSSEKSVELKPAEIRFKQVEVSGEYLVKTRTGFGKNNSFIKKIEVVSMHNENNAFEKTITISKKREIMPKVEFLAPFEYESTYYLNKDTYTVRGKVDWRRREIVYNLNSPEYKWLGQKRYKFTDDIKALCFYSNLIECAKISGFISKAIEKRNGDMSFHVLWESYPYFQEQYINMPKEIVSKAVLTFDSFDKKGNYRFLLSVGGQSIVYTLNKNLNLVGHYWAAQGLTKEIIE
;
A
#
# COMPACT_ATOMS: atom_id res chain seq x y z
N MET A 1 63.40 -29.73 -1.17
CA MET A 1 62.40 -28.77 -1.66
C MET A 1 61.00 -29.39 -1.65
N LEU A 2 60.43 -29.68 -0.47
CA LEU A 2 59.11 -30.32 -0.38
C LEU A 2 58.39 -29.98 0.95
N ARG A 3 58.60 -28.76 1.46
CA ARG A 3 57.96 -28.29 2.71
C ARG A 3 57.36 -26.88 2.63
N LEU A 4 57.50 -26.19 1.50
CA LEU A 4 57.00 -24.81 1.35
C LEU A 4 55.67 -24.68 0.59
N LEU A 5 55.17 -25.77 -0.01
CA LEU A 5 53.95 -25.76 -0.83
C LEU A 5 52.66 -26.13 -0.06
N VAL A 6 52.78 -26.58 1.19
CA VAL A 6 51.62 -26.98 2.01
C VAL A 6 51.05 -25.81 2.82
N LEU A 7 51.84 -24.75 3.06
CA LEU A 7 51.42 -23.59 3.87
C LEU A 7 50.65 -22.52 3.09
N ILE A 8 50.63 -22.58 1.75
CA ILE A 8 49.92 -21.59 0.91
C ILE A 8 48.50 -22.06 0.55
N ASN A 9 48.17 -23.34 0.74
CA ASN A 9 46.85 -23.90 0.42
C ASN A 9 45.83 -23.86 1.58
N LEU A 10 46.18 -23.28 2.74
CA LEU A 10 45.27 -23.19 3.89
C LEU A 10 44.58 -21.83 4.07
N PHE A 11 44.81 -20.86 3.18
CA PHE A 11 44.22 -19.51 3.29
C PHE A 11 43.00 -19.26 2.40
N PHE A 12 42.47 -20.27 1.70
CA PHE A 12 41.37 -20.10 0.73
C PHE A 12 40.00 -20.63 1.18
N ILE A 13 39.81 -21.06 2.44
CA ILE A 13 38.57 -21.73 2.87
C ILE A 13 37.78 -21.00 3.98
N THR A 14 38.12 -19.75 4.32
CA THR A 14 37.36 -18.98 5.33
C THR A 14 36.89 -17.64 4.80
N SER A 15 36.22 -17.66 3.65
CA SER A 15 35.33 -16.57 3.24
C SER A 15 33.93 -17.14 2.97
N CYS A 16 33.38 -17.84 3.96
CA CYS A 16 31.93 -17.84 4.12
C CYS A 16 31.55 -16.39 4.45
N SER A 17 31.22 -15.63 3.40
CA SER A 17 30.46 -14.41 3.55
C SER A 17 29.25 -14.74 4.42
N LEU A 18 29.24 -14.23 5.65
CA LEU A 18 27.99 -13.97 6.35
C LEU A 18 27.20 -13.01 5.46
N MET A 19 26.48 -13.59 4.50
CA MET A 19 25.40 -12.91 3.82
C MET A 19 24.35 -12.75 4.89
N SER A 20 24.37 -11.58 5.53
CA SER A 20 23.41 -11.22 6.55
C SER A 20 22.03 -11.50 5.98
N SER A 21 21.29 -12.38 6.66
CA SER A 21 19.86 -12.52 6.41
C SER A 21 19.28 -11.12 6.50
N GLU A 22 18.89 -10.54 5.36
CA GLU A 22 18.18 -9.25 5.31
C GLU A 22 17.10 -9.30 6.39
N LYS A 23 17.19 -8.40 7.39
CA LYS A 23 16.15 -8.27 8.41
C LYS A 23 14.85 -7.99 7.67
N SER A 24 13.93 -8.96 7.65
CA SER A 24 12.57 -8.76 7.18
C SER A 24 11.99 -7.58 7.95
N VAL A 25 11.60 -6.51 7.26
CA VAL A 25 10.99 -5.34 7.90
C VAL A 25 9.67 -5.80 8.51
N GLU A 26 9.64 -5.90 9.84
CA GLU A 26 8.45 -6.30 10.58
C GLU A 26 7.45 -5.12 10.62
N LEU A 27 6.21 -5.37 10.17
CA LEU A 27 5.15 -4.39 10.29
C LEU A 27 4.67 -4.35 11.75
N LYS A 28 4.84 -3.21 12.40
CA LYS A 28 4.37 -3.01 13.78
C LYS A 28 2.95 -2.45 13.76
N PRO A 29 2.10 -2.82 14.74
CA PRO A 29 0.86 -2.10 14.97
C PRO A 29 1.14 -0.61 15.17
N ALA A 30 0.29 0.23 14.58
CA ALA A 30 0.44 1.68 14.66
C ALA A 30 -0.92 2.36 14.58
N GLU A 31 -1.09 3.42 15.35
CA GLU A 31 -2.14 4.43 15.19
C GLU A 31 -1.48 5.73 14.79
N ILE A 32 -1.87 6.28 13.63
CA ILE A 32 -1.27 7.47 13.04
C ILE A 32 -2.37 8.42 12.63
N ARG A 33 -2.16 9.72 12.84
CA ARG A 33 -3.07 10.78 12.43
C ARG A 33 -2.41 11.61 11.34
N PHE A 34 -3.19 11.99 10.34
CA PHE A 34 -2.74 12.89 9.29
C PHE A 34 -3.71 14.06 9.15
N LYS A 35 -3.17 15.25 8.91
CA LYS A 35 -3.93 16.37 8.37
C LYS A 35 -4.04 16.12 6.87
N GLN A 36 -5.25 15.95 6.37
CA GLN A 36 -5.54 15.90 4.93
C GLN A 36 -6.06 17.25 4.48
N VAL A 37 -5.50 17.78 3.40
CA VAL A 37 -6.02 18.97 2.70
C VAL A 37 -6.39 18.53 1.29
N GLU A 38 -7.60 18.90 0.87
CA GLU A 38 -8.10 18.65 -0.48
C GLU A 38 -9.02 19.78 -0.92
N VAL A 39 -9.51 19.74 -2.16
CA VAL A 39 -10.33 20.82 -2.75
C VAL A 39 -11.58 21.12 -1.92
N SER A 40 -12.17 20.13 -1.28
CA SER A 40 -13.36 20.26 -0.44
C SER A 40 -13.08 20.79 0.98
N GLY A 41 -11.82 20.81 1.43
CA GLY A 41 -11.46 21.35 2.75
C GLY A 41 -10.33 20.60 3.47
N GLU A 42 -10.31 20.76 4.79
CA GLU A 42 -9.33 20.12 5.68
C GLU A 42 -9.98 19.04 6.56
N TYR A 43 -9.31 17.90 6.68
CA TYR A 43 -9.81 16.71 7.36
C TYR A 43 -8.76 16.07 8.23
N LEU A 44 -9.20 15.33 9.25
CA LEU A 44 -8.35 14.48 10.06
C LEU A 44 -8.49 13.04 9.57
N VAL A 45 -7.38 12.42 9.17
CA VAL A 45 -7.33 11.01 8.78
C VAL A 45 -6.72 10.20 9.91
N LYS A 46 -7.51 9.30 10.49
CA LYS A 46 -7.07 8.37 11.52
C LYS A 46 -6.78 7.02 10.87
N THR A 47 -5.55 6.56 10.98
CA THR A 47 -5.11 5.25 10.48
C THR A 47 -4.76 4.34 11.63
N ARG A 48 -5.28 3.11 11.64
CA ARG A 48 -4.90 2.05 12.57
C ARG A 48 -4.46 0.82 11.79
N THR A 49 -3.36 0.22 12.19
CA THR A 49 -2.80 -0.98 11.56
C THR A 49 -2.42 -2.02 12.61
N GLY A 50 -2.43 -3.29 12.21
CA GLY A 50 -1.95 -4.38 13.05
C GLY A 50 -2.26 -5.75 12.46
N PHE A 51 -1.76 -6.79 13.11
CA PHE A 51 -2.09 -8.17 12.75
C PHE A 51 -3.29 -8.66 13.56
N GLY A 52 -4.28 -9.23 12.86
CA GLY A 52 -5.42 -9.91 13.45
C GLY A 52 -5.20 -11.42 13.59
N LYS A 53 -6.30 -12.15 13.79
CA LYS A 53 -6.29 -13.62 13.82
C LYS A 53 -5.74 -14.18 12.51
N ASN A 54 -5.08 -15.34 12.56
CA ASN A 54 -4.48 -16.00 11.38
C ASN A 54 -3.42 -15.17 10.64
N ASN A 55 -2.72 -14.28 11.34
CA ASN A 55 -1.64 -13.45 10.79
C ASN A 55 -2.09 -12.58 9.60
N SER A 56 -3.37 -12.19 9.56
CA SER A 56 -3.88 -11.23 8.57
C SER A 56 -3.51 -9.81 8.98
N PHE A 57 -2.93 -9.03 8.07
CA PHE A 57 -2.69 -7.61 8.28
C PHE A 57 -3.98 -6.83 8.06
N ILE A 58 -4.37 -6.01 9.03
CA ILE A 58 -5.59 -5.21 9.01
C ILE A 58 -5.20 -3.73 9.03
N LYS A 59 -5.78 -2.94 8.11
CA LYS A 59 -5.72 -1.49 8.14
C LYS A 59 -7.12 -0.92 8.23
N LYS A 60 -7.31 0.04 9.12
CA LYS A 60 -8.53 0.83 9.27
C LYS A 60 -8.18 2.29 9.04
N ILE A 61 -8.96 2.96 8.21
CA ILE A 61 -8.82 4.38 7.90
C ILE A 61 -10.17 5.04 8.17
N GLU A 62 -10.18 6.13 8.92
CA GLU A 62 -11.35 6.98 9.12
C GLU A 62 -10.99 8.42 8.75
N VAL A 63 -11.80 9.05 7.90
CA VAL A 63 -11.70 10.47 7.55
C VAL A 63 -12.79 11.20 8.31
N VAL A 64 -12.42 12.14 9.18
CA VAL A 64 -13.33 12.91 10.03
C VAL A 64 -13.10 14.41 9.87
N SER A 65 -14.02 15.24 10.36
CA SER A 65 -13.82 16.69 10.40
C SER A 65 -12.71 17.06 11.38
N MET A 66 -11.90 18.07 11.03
CA MET A 66 -10.94 18.69 11.96
C MET A 66 -11.60 19.37 13.17
N HIS A 67 -12.88 19.75 13.06
CA HIS A 67 -13.61 20.45 14.12
C HIS A 67 -14.52 19.53 14.95
N ASN A 68 -14.97 18.41 14.37
CA ASN A 68 -15.87 17.46 15.02
C ASN A 68 -15.54 16.02 14.60
N GLU A 69 -14.84 15.31 15.47
CA GLU A 69 -14.39 13.95 15.21
C GLU A 69 -15.49 12.87 15.40
N ASN A 70 -16.70 13.26 15.82
CA ASN A 70 -17.76 12.29 16.15
C ASN A 70 -18.34 11.60 14.90
N ASN A 71 -18.29 12.26 13.75
CA ASN A 71 -18.83 11.75 12.50
C ASN A 71 -17.71 11.58 11.47
N ALA A 72 -17.59 10.35 10.95
CA ALA A 72 -16.69 10.07 9.84
C ALA A 72 -17.40 10.36 8.51
N PHE A 73 -16.69 10.99 7.59
CA PHE A 73 -17.08 11.14 6.20
C PHE A 73 -16.78 9.89 5.39
N GLU A 74 -15.68 9.22 5.75
CA GLU A 74 -15.24 8.00 5.07
C GLU A 74 -14.68 7.00 6.07
N LYS A 75 -14.93 5.72 5.82
CA LYS A 75 -14.33 4.61 6.55
C LYS A 75 -13.86 3.56 5.57
N THR A 76 -12.64 3.07 5.73
CA THR A 76 -12.09 1.98 4.94
C THR A 76 -11.46 0.96 5.87
N ILE A 77 -11.78 -0.32 5.66
CA ILE A 77 -11.16 -1.45 6.33
C ILE A 77 -10.62 -2.37 5.25
N THR A 78 -9.34 -2.69 5.32
CA THR A 78 -8.72 -3.67 4.43
C THR A 78 -8.04 -4.76 5.24
N ILE A 79 -8.15 -5.99 4.72
CA ILE A 79 -7.55 -7.19 5.30
C ILE A 79 -6.68 -7.83 4.21
N SER A 80 -5.38 -7.92 4.48
CA SER A 80 -4.39 -8.53 3.62
C SER A 80 -3.77 -9.76 4.29
N LYS A 81 -3.26 -10.69 3.49
CA LYS A 81 -2.47 -11.84 3.96
C LYS A 81 -1.12 -11.83 3.27
N LYS A 82 -0.08 -12.27 3.98
CA LYS A 82 1.22 -12.49 3.34
C LYS A 82 1.09 -13.60 2.31
N ARG A 83 1.64 -13.36 1.12
CA ARG A 83 1.71 -14.34 0.04
C ARG A 83 3.06 -14.23 -0.64
N GLU A 84 3.75 -15.36 -0.74
CA GLU A 84 4.96 -15.48 -1.55
C GLU A 84 4.57 -15.54 -3.04
N ILE A 85 5.19 -14.69 -3.85
CA ILE A 85 4.96 -14.67 -5.31
C ILE A 85 6.15 -15.25 -6.10
N MET A 86 7.33 -15.21 -5.49
CA MET A 86 8.61 -15.73 -5.98
C MET A 86 9.47 -16.07 -4.75
N PRO A 87 10.49 -16.95 -4.88
CA PRO A 87 11.35 -17.31 -3.76
C PRO A 87 11.86 -16.09 -2.99
N LYS A 88 11.54 -16.00 -1.70
CA LYS A 88 11.92 -14.90 -0.78
C LYS A 88 11.30 -13.53 -1.10
N VAL A 89 10.27 -13.47 -1.94
CA VAL A 89 9.53 -12.25 -2.26
C VAL A 89 8.08 -12.41 -1.86
N GLU A 90 7.71 -11.76 -0.76
CA GLU A 90 6.35 -11.75 -0.22
C GLU A 90 5.62 -10.44 -0.53
N PHE A 91 4.30 -10.49 -0.61
CA PHE A 91 3.43 -9.32 -0.72
C PHE A 91 2.29 -9.40 0.29
N LEU A 92 1.71 -8.24 0.63
CA LEU A 92 0.44 -8.15 1.35
C LEU A 92 -0.73 -8.30 0.37
N ALA A 93 -1.02 -9.53 0.00
CA ALA A 93 -2.10 -9.87 -0.92
C ALA A 93 -3.47 -9.47 -0.34
N PRO A 94 -4.29 -8.67 -1.07
CA PRO A 94 -5.67 -8.40 -0.72
C PRO A 94 -6.48 -9.65 -0.39
N PHE A 95 -7.28 -9.61 0.66
CA PHE A 95 -8.19 -10.70 1.01
C PHE A 95 -9.64 -10.20 1.07
N GLU A 96 -9.92 -9.24 1.93
CA GLU A 96 -11.25 -8.66 2.14
C GLU A 96 -11.14 -7.15 2.37
N TYR A 97 -12.19 -6.42 1.99
CA TYR A 97 -12.25 -4.98 2.21
C TYR A 97 -13.70 -4.49 2.35
N GLU A 98 -13.84 -3.37 3.06
CA GLU A 98 -15.08 -2.62 3.17
C GLU A 98 -14.76 -1.13 3.19
N SER A 99 -15.40 -0.37 2.30
CA SER A 99 -15.33 1.10 2.30
C SER A 99 -16.72 1.68 2.37
N THR A 100 -16.89 2.74 3.16
CA THR A 100 -18.14 3.48 3.37
C THR A 100 -17.89 4.96 3.19
N TYR A 101 -18.75 5.62 2.41
CA TYR A 101 -18.75 7.05 2.15
C TYR A 101 -20.08 7.65 2.55
N TYR A 102 -20.05 8.76 3.29
CA TYR A 102 -21.23 9.51 3.72
C TYR A 102 -21.31 10.81 2.93
N LEU A 103 -22.04 10.82 1.82
CA LEU A 103 -22.13 11.93 0.89
C LEU A 103 -23.56 12.45 0.84
N ASN A 104 -23.79 13.74 1.06
CA ASN A 104 -25.11 14.37 0.95
C ASN A 104 -26.23 13.67 1.76
N LYS A 105 -25.91 13.17 2.97
CA LYS A 105 -26.79 12.36 3.86
C LYS A 105 -27.06 10.93 3.38
N ASP A 106 -26.55 10.57 2.21
CA ASP A 106 -26.61 9.21 1.69
C ASP A 106 -25.37 8.41 2.09
N THR A 107 -25.55 7.09 2.18
CA THR A 107 -24.48 6.15 2.50
C THR A 107 -24.18 5.26 1.30
N TYR A 108 -22.92 5.25 0.89
CA TYR A 108 -22.41 4.41 -0.18
C TYR A 108 -21.45 3.40 0.44
N THR A 109 -21.70 2.11 0.26
CA THR A 109 -20.81 1.07 0.78
C THR A 109 -20.34 0.16 -0.32
N VAL A 110 -19.07 -0.21 -0.31
CA VAL A 110 -18.53 -1.32 -1.09
C VAL A 110 -17.94 -2.35 -0.14
N ARG A 111 -18.28 -3.62 -0.35
CA ARG A 111 -17.70 -4.75 0.36
C ARG A 111 -17.17 -5.73 -0.66
N GLY A 112 -15.93 -6.16 -0.53
CA GLY A 112 -15.36 -7.09 -1.50
C GLY A 112 -14.41 -8.11 -0.92
N LYS A 113 -14.21 -9.17 -1.71
CA LYS A 113 -13.36 -10.31 -1.41
C LYS A 113 -12.59 -10.72 -2.65
N VAL A 114 -11.30 -11.02 -2.45
CA VAL A 114 -10.42 -11.51 -3.50
C VAL A 114 -10.29 -13.02 -3.36
N ASP A 115 -10.83 -13.77 -4.33
CA ASP A 115 -10.59 -15.18 -4.48
C ASP A 115 -9.37 -15.40 -5.38
N TRP A 116 -8.25 -15.65 -4.74
CA TRP A 116 -6.97 -15.90 -5.41
C TRP A 116 -6.87 -17.23 -6.16
N ARG A 117 -7.73 -18.21 -5.84
CA ARG A 117 -7.77 -19.50 -6.54
C ARG A 117 -8.57 -19.36 -7.83
N ARG A 118 -9.70 -18.65 -7.76
CA ARG A 118 -10.56 -18.36 -8.92
C ARG A 118 -10.13 -17.14 -9.72
N ARG A 119 -9.16 -16.38 -9.21
CA ARG A 119 -8.69 -15.10 -9.75
C ARG A 119 -9.81 -14.11 -10.02
N GLU A 120 -10.64 -13.94 -9.00
CA GLU A 120 -11.84 -13.12 -9.09
C GLU A 120 -11.95 -12.20 -7.87
N ILE A 121 -12.41 -10.98 -8.12
CA ILE A 121 -12.84 -10.03 -7.09
C ILE A 121 -14.35 -10.02 -7.13
N VAL A 122 -14.97 -10.47 -6.04
CA VAL A 122 -16.43 -10.39 -5.85
C VAL A 122 -16.69 -9.23 -4.92
N TYR A 123 -17.47 -8.26 -5.36
CA TYR A 123 -17.77 -7.07 -4.58
C TYR A 123 -19.25 -6.70 -4.67
N ASN A 124 -19.80 -6.23 -3.56
CA ASN A 124 -21.18 -5.79 -3.45
C ASN A 124 -21.20 -4.29 -3.20
N LEU A 125 -22.01 -3.61 -3.99
CA LEU A 125 -22.23 -2.18 -3.89
C LEU A 125 -23.61 -1.93 -3.28
N ASN A 126 -23.64 -1.09 -2.26
CA ASN A 126 -24.86 -0.49 -1.75
C ASN A 126 -24.80 1.00 -2.05
N SER A 127 -25.81 1.53 -2.72
CA SER A 127 -25.90 2.93 -3.13
C SER A 127 -27.37 3.32 -3.22
N PRO A 128 -27.73 4.58 -2.93
CA PRO A 128 -29.03 5.13 -3.28
C PRO A 128 -29.29 5.10 -4.81
N GLU A 129 -28.22 5.11 -5.62
CA GLU A 129 -28.35 5.02 -7.07
C GLU A 129 -28.47 3.56 -7.52
N TYR A 130 -29.66 3.20 -8.01
CA TYR A 130 -29.97 1.84 -8.47
C TYR A 130 -28.95 1.24 -9.46
N LYS A 131 -28.30 2.07 -10.30
CA LYS A 131 -27.29 1.62 -11.28
C LYS A 131 -26.06 0.97 -10.63
N TRP A 132 -25.77 1.31 -9.38
CA TRP A 132 -24.61 0.79 -8.66
C TRP A 132 -24.94 -0.44 -7.83
N LEU A 133 -26.18 -0.56 -7.36
CA LEU A 133 -26.63 -1.60 -6.43
C LEU A 133 -26.30 -3.02 -6.91
N GLY A 134 -25.84 -3.86 -5.97
CA GLY A 134 -25.76 -5.31 -6.13
C GLY A 134 -24.34 -5.86 -6.23
N GLN A 135 -24.27 -7.16 -6.47
CA GLN A 135 -23.01 -7.90 -6.57
C GLN A 135 -22.44 -7.82 -7.99
N LYS A 136 -21.16 -7.49 -8.07
CA LYS A 136 -20.37 -7.48 -9.29
C LYS A 136 -19.17 -8.41 -9.13
N ARG A 137 -18.64 -8.84 -10.27
CA ARG A 137 -17.49 -9.74 -10.36
C ARG A 137 -16.48 -9.16 -11.33
N TYR A 138 -15.21 -9.25 -10.98
CA TYR A 138 -14.10 -8.87 -11.84
C TYR A 138 -13.09 -10.01 -11.86
N LYS A 139 -12.88 -10.61 -13.03
CA LYS A 139 -11.86 -11.63 -13.22
C LYS A 139 -10.54 -10.96 -13.59
N PHE A 140 -9.45 -11.42 -13.00
CA PHE A 140 -8.11 -10.94 -13.30
C PHE A 140 -7.21 -12.04 -13.86
N THR A 141 -6.38 -11.67 -14.82
CA THR A 141 -5.52 -12.54 -15.62
C THR A 141 -4.32 -13.06 -14.84
N ASP A 142 -3.69 -14.14 -15.32
CA ASP A 142 -2.62 -14.88 -14.62
C ASP A 142 -1.31 -14.10 -14.38
N ASP A 143 -1.08 -13.07 -15.19
CA ASP A 143 0.05 -12.15 -15.07
C ASP A 143 -0.03 -11.25 -13.82
N ILE A 144 -1.22 -11.06 -13.23
CA ILE A 144 -1.38 -10.31 -11.98
C ILE A 144 -0.92 -11.17 -10.78
N LYS A 145 0.39 -11.18 -10.52
CA LYS A 145 0.98 -11.91 -9.38
C LYS A 145 1.10 -11.05 -8.12
N ALA A 146 1.51 -9.79 -8.29
CA ALA A 146 1.63 -8.80 -7.24
C ALA A 146 0.43 -7.85 -7.30
N LEU A 147 -0.49 -7.97 -6.34
CA LEU A 147 -1.64 -7.07 -6.15
C LEU A 147 -1.59 -6.54 -4.72
N CYS A 148 -1.76 -5.23 -4.54
CA CYS A 148 -1.85 -4.59 -3.22
C CYS A 148 -3.12 -3.72 -3.19
N PHE A 149 -3.72 -3.53 -2.01
CA PHE A 149 -4.71 -2.47 -1.83
C PHE A 149 -4.04 -1.10 -1.96
N TYR A 150 -4.76 -0.11 -2.49
CA TYR A 150 -4.26 1.26 -2.56
C TYR A 150 -3.93 1.79 -1.16
N SER A 151 -4.81 1.56 -0.18
CA SER A 151 -4.59 1.97 1.21
C SER A 151 -3.36 1.35 1.86
N ASN A 152 -2.91 0.17 1.41
CA ASN A 152 -1.86 -0.63 2.07
C ASN A 152 -0.55 -0.68 1.25
N LEU A 153 -0.40 0.14 0.22
CA LEU A 153 0.68 -0.03 -0.75
C LEU A 153 2.07 0.12 -0.10
N ILE A 154 2.24 1.04 0.85
CA ILE A 154 3.52 1.26 1.53
C ILE A 154 3.88 0.06 2.40
N GLU A 155 2.91 -0.50 3.13
CA GLU A 155 3.11 -1.71 3.90
C GLU A 155 3.39 -2.93 2.99
N CYS A 156 2.72 -3.00 1.84
CA CYS A 156 2.96 -4.02 0.82
C CYS A 156 4.40 -3.95 0.28
N ALA A 157 4.87 -2.74 -0.04
CA ALA A 157 6.22 -2.48 -0.53
C ALA A 157 7.32 -2.71 0.53
N LYS A 158 7.00 -2.51 1.82
CA LYS A 158 7.90 -2.87 2.92
C LYS A 158 8.07 -4.39 3.03
N ILE A 159 6.96 -5.13 2.96
CA ILE A 159 6.97 -6.59 3.06
C ILE A 159 7.68 -7.25 1.87
N SER A 160 7.58 -6.68 0.67
CA SER A 160 8.35 -7.15 -0.49
C SER A 160 9.86 -6.91 -0.36
N GLY A 161 10.30 -6.15 0.65
CA GLY A 161 11.68 -5.73 0.82
C GLY A 161 12.12 -4.63 -0.15
N PHE A 162 11.21 -4.15 -1.02
CA PHE A 162 11.52 -3.13 -2.01
C PHE A 162 12.00 -1.83 -1.36
N ILE A 163 11.28 -1.32 -0.36
CA ILE A 163 11.60 -0.03 0.28
C ILE A 163 13.04 -0.01 0.81
N SER A 164 13.45 -1.04 1.55
CA SER A 164 14.81 -1.12 2.11
C SER A 164 15.88 -1.19 1.02
N LYS A 165 15.69 -2.05 0.02
CA LYS A 165 16.63 -2.24 -1.09
C LYS A 165 16.77 -0.98 -1.94
N ALA A 166 15.66 -0.30 -2.21
CA ALA A 166 15.65 0.89 -3.04
C ALA A 166 16.33 2.07 -2.35
N ILE A 167 16.17 2.20 -1.03
CA ILE A 167 16.89 3.21 -0.22
C ILE A 167 18.39 2.93 -0.21
N GLU A 168 18.79 1.67 0.04
CA GLU A 168 20.20 1.28 0.09
C GLU A 168 20.91 1.57 -1.25
N LYS A 169 20.26 1.19 -2.36
CA LYS A 169 20.80 1.39 -3.71
C LYS A 169 20.55 2.79 -4.28
N ARG A 170 19.76 3.61 -3.57
CA ARG A 170 19.29 4.94 -4.02
C ARG A 170 18.64 4.93 -5.41
N ASN A 171 18.00 3.82 -5.77
CA ASN A 171 17.37 3.59 -7.06
C ASN A 171 16.49 2.32 -6.98
N GLY A 172 15.55 2.18 -7.89
CA GLY A 172 14.82 0.95 -8.14
C GLY A 172 13.33 1.19 -8.32
N ASP A 173 12.73 0.24 -9.06
CA ASP A 173 11.31 0.22 -9.36
C ASP A 173 10.68 -1.08 -8.86
N MET A 174 9.47 -0.98 -8.33
CA MET A 174 8.60 -2.11 -8.03
C MET A 174 7.38 -2.03 -8.93
N SER A 175 7.26 -2.93 -9.90
CA SER A 175 6.05 -3.09 -10.70
C SER A 175 5.06 -4.04 -10.03
N PHE A 176 3.81 -3.62 -9.92
CA PHE A 176 2.73 -4.37 -9.29
C PHE A 176 1.37 -3.89 -9.81
N HIS A 177 0.29 -4.41 -9.24
CA HIS A 177 -1.06 -3.93 -9.50
C HIS A 177 -1.67 -3.37 -8.22
N VAL A 178 -2.46 -2.31 -8.37
CA VAL A 178 -3.25 -1.71 -7.30
C VAL A 178 -4.70 -2.16 -7.47
N LEU A 179 -5.27 -2.73 -6.41
CA LEU A 179 -6.71 -2.90 -6.26
C LEU A 179 -7.25 -1.64 -5.59
N TRP A 180 -8.17 -0.95 -6.26
CA TRP A 180 -8.91 0.18 -5.69
C TRP A 180 -10.06 -0.35 -4.82
N GLU A 181 -9.82 -0.53 -3.52
CA GLU A 181 -10.80 -1.06 -2.56
C GLU A 181 -12.10 -0.25 -2.43
N SER A 182 -12.12 0.98 -2.95
CA SER A 182 -13.28 1.86 -2.92
C SER A 182 -13.98 2.02 -4.28
N TYR A 183 -13.64 1.18 -5.26
CA TYR A 183 -14.26 1.23 -6.59
C TYR A 183 -15.78 0.99 -6.54
N PRO A 184 -16.61 1.76 -7.27
CA PRO A 184 -16.24 2.87 -8.16
C PRO A 184 -16.26 4.26 -7.48
N TYR A 185 -16.69 4.34 -6.22
CA TYR A 185 -16.95 5.62 -5.55
C TYR A 185 -15.72 6.52 -5.46
N PHE A 186 -14.54 5.93 -5.25
CA PHE A 186 -13.28 6.67 -5.27
C PHE A 186 -12.98 7.31 -6.63
N GLN A 187 -13.27 6.61 -7.73
CA GLN A 187 -13.07 7.12 -9.08
C GLN A 187 -14.05 8.26 -9.42
N GLU A 188 -15.25 8.25 -8.82
CA GLU A 188 -16.22 9.34 -9.00
C GLU A 188 -15.83 10.61 -8.22
N GLN A 189 -14.99 10.50 -7.18
CA GLN A 189 -14.50 11.64 -6.41
C GLN A 189 -13.33 12.38 -7.09
N TYR A 190 -12.50 11.68 -7.86
CA TYR A 190 -11.22 12.19 -8.37
C TYR A 190 -11.20 12.30 -9.90
N ILE A 191 -10.61 13.38 -10.40
CA ILE A 191 -10.62 13.73 -11.82
C ILE A 191 -9.62 12.84 -12.58
N ASN A 192 -9.96 12.42 -13.80
CA ASN A 192 -9.08 11.63 -14.68
C ASN A 192 -8.62 10.30 -14.07
N MET A 193 -9.41 9.73 -13.15
CA MET A 193 -9.18 8.38 -12.67
C MET A 193 -9.67 7.35 -13.70
N PRO A 194 -8.92 6.26 -13.95
CA PRO A 194 -9.37 5.22 -14.84
C PRO A 194 -10.58 4.49 -14.22
N LYS A 195 -11.57 4.15 -15.05
CA LYS A 195 -12.80 3.44 -14.61
C LYS A 195 -12.59 1.94 -14.44
N GLU A 196 -11.48 1.55 -13.82
CA GLU A 196 -11.08 0.17 -13.56
C GLU A 196 -10.85 -0.07 -12.07
N ILE A 197 -11.17 -1.29 -11.62
CA ILE A 197 -10.98 -1.70 -10.22
C ILE A 197 -9.54 -2.11 -9.92
N VAL A 198 -8.79 -2.52 -10.95
CA VAL A 198 -7.37 -2.89 -10.83
C VAL A 198 -6.56 -2.12 -11.86
N SER A 199 -5.49 -1.46 -11.42
CA SER A 199 -4.59 -0.69 -12.27
C SER A 199 -3.15 -1.19 -12.17
N LYS A 200 -2.41 -1.13 -13.27
CA LYS A 200 -0.95 -1.32 -13.26
C LYS A 200 -0.30 -0.16 -12.51
N ALA A 201 0.71 -0.48 -11.71
CA ALA A 201 1.41 0.48 -10.88
C ALA A 201 2.92 0.24 -10.87
N VAL A 202 3.68 1.33 -10.76
CA VAL A 202 5.11 1.31 -10.52
C VAL A 202 5.40 2.23 -9.33
N LEU A 203 6.05 1.69 -8.30
CA LEU A 203 6.59 2.47 -7.19
C LEU A 203 8.10 2.61 -7.39
N THR A 204 8.59 3.84 -7.49
CA THR A 204 9.98 4.18 -7.78
C THR A 204 10.57 4.95 -6.61
N PHE A 205 11.83 4.65 -6.26
CA PHE A 205 12.59 5.54 -5.38
C PHE A 205 12.94 6.82 -6.16
N ASP A 206 12.45 7.96 -5.68
CA ASP A 206 12.61 9.25 -6.36
C ASP A 206 13.84 10.01 -5.84
N SER A 207 13.81 10.37 -4.56
CA SER A 207 14.80 11.28 -3.98
C SER A 207 14.75 11.31 -2.44
N PHE A 208 15.51 12.22 -1.85
CA PHE A 208 15.38 12.60 -0.45
C PHE A 208 14.73 13.99 -0.37
N ASP A 209 13.90 14.22 0.63
CA ASP A 209 13.44 15.58 0.93
C ASP A 209 14.49 16.38 1.71
N LYS A 210 14.22 17.67 1.94
CA LYS A 210 15.12 18.57 2.70
C LYS A 210 15.37 18.12 4.15
N LYS A 211 14.48 17.30 4.72
CA LYS A 211 14.58 16.76 6.08
C LYS A 211 15.29 15.39 6.09
N GLY A 212 15.72 14.89 4.94
CA GLY A 212 16.35 13.57 4.78
C GLY A 212 15.37 12.40 4.83
N ASN A 213 14.07 12.66 4.64
CA ASN A 213 13.08 11.60 4.46
C ASN A 213 13.17 11.02 3.04
N TYR A 214 12.80 9.76 2.89
CA TYR A 214 12.81 9.04 1.62
C TYR A 214 11.54 9.36 0.83
N ARG A 215 11.69 9.77 -0.44
CA ARG A 215 10.58 10.03 -1.35
C ARG A 215 10.42 8.89 -2.34
N PHE A 216 9.19 8.42 -2.48
CA PHE A 216 8.80 7.42 -3.45
C PHE A 216 7.71 7.99 -4.36
N LEU A 217 7.84 7.74 -5.67
CA LEU A 217 6.85 8.10 -6.67
C LEU A 217 6.06 6.86 -7.05
N LEU A 218 4.74 6.93 -6.92
CA LEU A 218 3.81 5.94 -7.44
C LEU A 218 3.22 6.47 -8.75
N SER A 219 3.46 5.74 -9.84
CA SER A 219 2.76 5.92 -11.10
C SER A 219 1.69 4.84 -11.24
N VAL A 220 0.41 5.23 -11.27
CA VAL A 220 -0.73 4.29 -11.33
C VAL A 220 -1.90 4.92 -12.07
N GLY A 221 -2.51 4.21 -13.02
CA GLY A 221 -3.73 4.69 -13.67
C GLY A 221 -3.60 6.05 -14.37
N GLY A 222 -2.40 6.37 -14.91
CA GLY A 222 -2.11 7.69 -15.49
C GLY A 222 -1.89 8.82 -14.47
N GLN A 223 -1.86 8.50 -13.18
CA GLN A 223 -1.68 9.43 -12.07
C GLN A 223 -0.30 9.27 -11.44
N SER A 224 0.18 10.34 -10.83
CA SER A 224 1.46 10.40 -10.12
C SER A 224 1.24 10.86 -8.68
N ILE A 225 1.70 10.04 -7.73
CA ILE A 225 1.46 10.22 -6.30
C ILE A 225 2.79 10.09 -5.56
N VAL A 226 3.13 11.06 -4.72
CA VAL A 226 4.37 11.06 -3.94
C VAL A 226 4.09 10.58 -2.52
N TYR A 227 4.87 9.63 -2.04
CA TYR A 227 4.90 9.17 -0.65
C TYR A 227 6.23 9.55 0.00
N THR A 228 6.19 10.06 1.22
CA THR A 228 7.37 10.43 2.00
C THR A 228 7.46 9.58 3.26
N LEU A 229 8.57 8.87 3.43
CA LEU A 229 8.83 7.99 4.57
C LEU A 229 9.97 8.55 5.42
N ASN A 230 9.81 8.58 6.74
CA ASN A 230 10.92 8.97 7.63
C ASN A 230 12.00 7.88 7.75
N LYS A 231 13.05 8.14 8.52
CA LYS A 231 14.16 7.20 8.76
C LYS A 231 13.72 5.86 9.38
N ASN A 232 12.58 5.84 10.07
CA ASN A 232 11.97 4.64 10.62
C ASN A 232 11.01 3.95 9.63
N LEU A 233 11.04 4.40 8.37
CA LEU A 233 10.16 4.00 7.27
C LEU A 233 8.68 4.29 7.53
N ASN A 234 8.32 5.13 8.50
CA ASN A 234 6.92 5.50 8.73
C ASN A 234 6.47 6.53 7.71
N LEU A 235 5.24 6.39 7.21
CA LEU A 235 4.64 7.35 6.30
C LEU A 235 4.42 8.67 7.03
N VAL A 236 5.02 9.74 6.52
CA VAL A 236 4.91 11.10 7.06
C VAL A 236 4.28 12.09 6.10
N GLY A 237 4.25 11.76 4.80
CA GLY A 237 3.66 12.61 3.77
C GLY A 237 3.09 11.80 2.61
N HIS A 238 1.99 12.27 2.04
CA HIS A 238 1.37 11.78 0.81
C HIS A 238 0.84 12.96 0.01
N TYR A 239 1.25 13.08 -1.26
CA TYR A 239 0.95 14.23 -2.09
C TYR A 239 0.47 13.77 -3.46
N TRP A 240 -0.72 14.20 -3.85
CA TRP A 240 -1.33 13.92 -5.12
C TRP A 240 -1.75 15.23 -5.78
N ALA A 241 -0.78 15.88 -6.42
CA ALA A 241 -0.91 17.24 -6.94
C ALA A 241 -2.07 17.39 -7.93
N ALA A 242 -2.28 16.41 -8.82
CA ALA A 242 -3.35 16.43 -9.80
C ALA A 242 -4.76 16.48 -9.19
N GLN A 243 -4.91 16.01 -7.95
CA GLN A 243 -6.18 16.02 -7.21
C GLN A 243 -6.24 17.11 -6.14
N GLY A 244 -5.20 17.95 -6.02
CA GLY A 244 -5.08 18.93 -4.95
C GLY A 244 -5.07 18.30 -3.55
N LEU A 245 -4.69 17.02 -3.43
CA LEU A 245 -4.75 16.28 -2.18
C LEU A 245 -3.35 16.18 -1.55
N THR A 246 -3.26 16.53 -0.27
CA THR A 246 -2.07 16.34 0.56
C THR A 246 -2.46 15.68 1.88
N LYS A 247 -1.56 14.87 2.43
CA LYS A 247 -1.66 14.31 3.79
C LYS A 247 -0.31 14.47 4.47
N GLU A 248 -0.31 15.08 5.63
CA GLU A 248 0.89 15.26 6.45
C GLU A 248 0.62 14.72 7.85
N ILE A 249 1.60 14.02 8.42
CA ILE A 249 1.47 13.44 9.76
C ILE A 249 1.27 14.56 10.80
N ILE A 250 0.36 14.33 11.76
CA ILE A 250 0.20 15.16 12.95
C ILE A 250 0.74 14.35 14.12
N GLU A 251 1.67 14.93 14.88
CA GLU A 251 2.20 14.36 16.12
C GLU A 251 1.15 14.38 17.26
#